data_AF-A0A963PVD3-F1
#
_entry.id   AF-A0A963PVD3-F1
#
_cell.length_a   1.000
_cell.length_b   1.000
_cell.length_c   1.000
_cell.angle_alpha   90.00
_cell.angle_beta   90.00
_cell.angle_gamma   90.00
#
_symmetry.space_group_name_H-M   'P 1'
#
loop_
_entity.id
_entity.type
_entity.pdbx_description
1 polymer ?
#
loop_
_entity_poly.entity_id
_entity_poly.type
_entity_poly.pdbx_seq_one_letter_code
_entity_poly.pdbx_strand_id
1 'polypeptide(L)'
;MKRHRVRMPECSQQGALAGPPVPILVGGMQMKRLVSTVSTLAALAAAVTSLSAHGALSTFDSGTQGWSATGDATGDLQWSAVGGNPGGHVFIDDRTTGGVTYFVAPDMYLGNKSFAAGTMLTFDLRQVYPGGANQFNDEDVILQGAGLTLAYDLATNPANGGWTSYAVPLSAGAWHIDTLNGAVASEAQFASVLSNLTGLRIRAEYQSGADVGSLDNVSMVPEPSALAMLLSGGALVHWLGRRRRTGAHQ
;
A
#
# COMPACT_ATOMS: atom_id res chain seq x y z
N MET A 1 67.54 -13.20 -0.65
CA MET A 1 68.80 -12.82 0.03
C MET A 1 69.47 -11.66 -0.69
N LYS A 2 69.46 -10.45 -0.12
CA LYS A 2 70.60 -9.52 0.02
C LYS A 2 70.07 -8.16 0.47
N ARG A 3 70.43 -7.82 1.71
CA ARG A 3 70.19 -6.54 2.38
C ARG A 3 71.13 -5.49 1.79
N HIS A 4 70.72 -4.22 1.77
CA HIS A 4 71.67 -3.12 1.94
C HIS A 4 71.05 -2.06 2.86
N ARG A 5 71.74 -1.88 3.98
CA ARG A 5 71.51 -0.92 5.07
C ARG A 5 72.58 0.15 4.90
N VAL A 6 72.21 1.42 4.85
CA VAL A 6 73.17 2.53 4.94
C VAL A 6 72.91 3.32 6.21
N ARG A 7 74.01 3.66 6.89
CA ARG A 7 74.16 4.18 8.25
C ARG A 7 73.86 5.67 8.37
N MET A 8 73.46 6.04 9.59
CA MET A 8 73.49 7.38 10.21
C MET A 8 74.92 7.98 10.27
N PRO A 9 75.03 9.28 10.59
CA PRO A 9 75.69 9.61 11.86
C PRO A 9 74.96 10.68 12.72
N GLU A 10 75.14 10.52 14.02
CA GLU A 10 74.84 11.47 15.11
C GLU A 10 75.70 12.74 15.05
N CYS A 11 75.20 13.85 15.60
CA CYS A 11 76.02 14.74 16.42
C CYS A 11 75.15 15.56 17.40
N SER A 12 75.71 15.71 18.60
CA SER A 12 75.13 16.18 19.85
C SER A 12 75.18 17.70 20.07
N GLN A 13 74.21 18.16 20.88
CA GLN A 13 74.31 19.13 22.00
C GLN A 13 74.62 20.63 21.78
N GLN A 14 74.15 21.37 22.81
CA GLN A 14 74.40 22.76 23.23
C GLN A 14 73.41 23.76 22.59
N GLY A 15 72.59 24.51 23.32
CA GLY A 15 72.70 25.04 24.68
C GLY A 15 72.88 26.55 24.60
N ALA A 16 72.11 27.29 25.41
CA ALA A 16 72.34 28.68 25.87
C ALA A 16 71.46 29.82 25.32
N LEU A 17 70.64 30.32 26.25
CA LEU A 17 70.54 31.72 26.73
C LEU A 17 69.62 32.74 26.05
N ALA A 18 68.90 33.42 26.93
CA ALA A 18 67.82 34.38 26.74
C ALA A 18 68.31 35.81 26.45
N GLY A 19 67.45 36.60 25.78
CA GLY A 19 67.52 38.07 25.67
C GLY A 19 66.10 38.68 25.72
N PRO A 20 65.94 39.93 26.19
CA PRO A 20 64.70 40.48 26.77
C PRO A 20 63.68 41.01 25.73
N PRO A 21 62.41 41.30 26.14
CA PRO A 21 61.30 41.53 25.22
C PRO A 21 61.17 42.99 24.78
N VAL A 22 60.62 43.21 23.58
CA VAL A 22 60.10 44.51 23.12
C VAL A 22 58.63 44.33 22.76
N PRO A 23 57.70 45.18 23.26
CA PRO A 23 56.28 45.03 22.99
C PRO A 23 55.91 45.73 21.68
N ILE A 24 55.19 45.04 20.80
CA ILE A 24 54.40 45.69 19.74
C ILE A 24 52.95 45.30 19.97
N LEU A 25 52.18 46.31 20.34
CA LEU A 25 50.74 46.31 20.51
C LEU A 25 50.08 46.16 19.13
N VAL A 26 49.47 45.00 18.87
CA VAL A 26 48.49 44.87 17.79
C VAL A 26 47.19 44.38 18.42
N GLY A 27 46.20 45.28 18.46
CA GLY A 27 44.84 44.98 18.85
C GLY A 27 44.22 43.95 17.90
N GLY A 28 44.00 42.75 18.40
CA GLY A 28 43.21 41.70 17.75
C GLY A 28 42.02 41.38 18.62
N MET A 29 40.86 41.89 18.23
CA MET A 29 39.55 41.61 18.81
C MET A 29 39.34 40.08 18.90
N GLN A 30 39.06 39.58 20.10
CA GLN A 30 38.77 38.17 20.38
C GLN A 30 37.54 37.71 19.59
N MET A 31 37.74 36.94 18.53
CA MET A 31 36.67 36.21 17.88
C MET A 31 36.37 34.97 18.73
N LYS A 32 35.42 35.10 19.65
CA LYS A 32 34.87 33.96 20.41
C LYS A 32 34.41 32.91 19.40
N ARG A 33 35.08 31.76 19.39
CA ARG A 33 34.64 30.58 18.63
C ARG A 33 33.26 30.18 19.13
N LEU A 34 32.24 30.49 18.34
CA LEU A 34 30.92 29.90 18.52
C LEU A 34 31.04 28.44 18.05
N VAL A 35 31.32 27.52 18.98
CA VAL A 35 31.08 26.10 18.74
C VAL A 35 29.57 25.94 18.75
N SER A 36 28.94 25.95 17.58
CA SER A 36 27.53 25.67 17.42
C SER A 36 27.34 24.62 16.35
N THR A 37 26.39 23.72 16.62
CA THR A 37 25.79 22.72 15.72
C THR A 37 26.48 21.36 15.62
N VAL A 38 26.39 20.57 16.70
CA VAL A 38 26.06 19.14 16.55
C VAL A 38 25.07 18.79 17.67
N SER A 39 24.06 17.98 17.35
CA SER A 39 23.06 17.40 18.28
C SER A 39 21.78 18.22 18.45
N THR A 40 20.84 18.03 17.51
CA THR A 40 19.48 17.50 17.75
C THR A 40 18.65 17.64 16.45
N LEU A 41 19.13 17.12 15.33
CA LEU A 41 18.31 16.95 14.12
C LEU A 41 18.35 15.53 13.55
N ALA A 42 19.05 14.59 14.20
CA ALA A 42 19.11 13.20 13.77
C ALA A 42 18.04 12.31 14.44
N ALA A 43 17.41 12.75 15.54
CA ALA A 43 16.45 11.94 16.28
C ALA A 43 14.97 12.18 15.91
N LEU A 44 14.67 13.12 15.00
CA LEU A 44 13.32 13.35 14.46
C LEU A 44 13.24 13.14 12.94
N ALA A 45 14.28 12.56 12.33
CA ALA A 45 14.26 12.10 10.94
C ALA A 45 14.16 10.56 10.85
N ALA A 46 14.25 9.86 11.99
CA ALA A 46 14.20 8.39 12.06
C ALA A 46 12.86 7.84 12.59
N ALA A 47 11.81 8.65 12.63
CA ALA A 47 10.46 8.23 13.05
C ALA A 47 9.38 8.48 11.98
N VAL A 48 9.77 8.70 10.72
CA VAL A 48 8.83 8.81 9.58
C VAL A 48 9.08 7.73 8.52
N THR A 49 9.98 6.79 8.78
CA THR A 49 10.15 5.59 7.97
C THR A 49 9.34 4.46 8.58
N SER A 50 8.38 3.96 7.79
CA SER A 50 7.49 2.81 8.07
C SER A 50 6.17 3.15 8.78
N LEU A 51 5.34 3.95 8.10
CA LEU A 51 3.93 3.59 8.09
C LEU A 51 3.70 2.81 6.80
N SER A 52 3.41 1.51 6.91
CA SER A 52 3.03 0.76 5.72
C SER A 52 1.87 1.45 5.01
N ALA A 53 1.97 1.50 3.70
CA ALA A 53 0.88 1.65 2.76
C ALA A 53 -0.14 0.52 3.00
N HIS A 54 -0.97 0.65 4.03
CA HIS A 54 -1.98 -0.34 4.42
C HIS A 54 -3.19 -0.25 3.49
N GLY A 55 -2.99 -0.25 2.18
CA GLY A 55 -4.04 -0.20 1.19
C GLY A 55 -3.61 -0.93 -0.07
N ALA A 56 -4.56 -1.54 -0.77
CA ALA A 56 -4.31 -2.23 -2.02
C ALA A 56 -5.06 -1.51 -3.14
N LEU A 57 -4.35 -1.24 -4.24
CA LEU A 57 -4.87 -0.56 -5.41
C LEU A 57 -4.41 -1.32 -6.66
N SER A 58 -5.34 -1.56 -7.58
CA SER A 58 -5.04 -2.10 -8.90
C SER A 58 -5.79 -1.28 -9.96
N THR A 59 -5.05 -0.47 -10.70
CA THR A 59 -5.55 0.37 -11.81
C THR A 59 -5.38 -0.30 -13.17
N PHE A 60 -4.64 -1.41 -13.23
CA PHE A 60 -4.31 -2.12 -14.46
C PHE A 60 -3.74 -1.25 -15.60
N ASP A 61 -3.15 -0.10 -15.27
CA ASP A 61 -2.40 0.72 -16.25
C ASP A 61 -1.18 -0.01 -16.81
N SER A 62 -0.70 -1.05 -16.11
CA SER A 62 0.41 -1.89 -16.54
C SER A 62 0.24 -3.33 -16.04
N GLY A 63 -0.02 -4.24 -16.97
CA GLY A 63 -0.14 -5.68 -16.73
C GLY A 63 -1.31 -6.07 -15.82
N THR A 64 -1.31 -7.34 -15.41
CA THR A 64 -2.34 -7.90 -14.52
C THR A 64 -2.17 -7.51 -13.06
N GLN A 65 -1.05 -6.85 -12.69
CA GLN A 65 -0.73 -6.44 -11.32
C GLN A 65 -0.81 -7.60 -10.30
N GLY A 66 -0.54 -8.83 -10.76
CA GLY A 66 -0.54 -10.04 -9.94
C GLY A 66 -1.91 -10.73 -9.83
N TRP A 67 -2.97 -10.16 -10.40
CA TRP A 67 -4.26 -10.81 -10.49
C TRP A 67 -4.18 -12.08 -11.34
N SER A 68 -5.06 -13.03 -11.03
CA SER A 68 -5.23 -14.29 -11.77
C SER A 68 -6.72 -14.62 -11.93
N ALA A 69 -7.03 -15.75 -12.54
CA ALA A 69 -8.39 -16.24 -12.73
C ALA A 69 -8.55 -17.67 -12.17
N THR A 70 -9.75 -18.02 -11.74
CA THR A 70 -10.14 -19.39 -11.37
C THR A 70 -11.58 -19.62 -11.76
N GLY A 71 -11.96 -20.87 -12.04
CA GLY A 71 -13.31 -21.22 -12.48
C GLY A 71 -13.31 -22.27 -13.58
N ASP A 72 -14.32 -22.19 -14.42
CA ASP A 72 -14.58 -23.05 -15.56
C ASP A 72 -13.93 -22.57 -16.87
N ALA A 73 -13.77 -21.25 -17.04
CA ALA A 73 -13.10 -20.69 -18.19
C ALA A 73 -11.70 -21.28 -18.29
N THR A 74 -11.44 -21.96 -19.40
CA THR A 74 -10.14 -22.58 -19.72
C THR A 74 -9.08 -21.55 -20.17
N GLY A 75 -9.40 -20.26 -20.09
CA GLY A 75 -8.54 -19.15 -20.50
C GLY A 75 -7.81 -18.51 -19.32
N ASP A 76 -6.55 -18.13 -19.55
CA ASP A 76 -5.78 -17.31 -18.60
C ASP A 76 -6.35 -15.88 -18.51
N LEU A 77 -6.12 -15.23 -17.37
CA LEU A 77 -6.38 -13.79 -17.22
C LEU A 77 -5.56 -12.99 -18.24
N GLN A 78 -6.23 -12.17 -19.05
CA GLN A 78 -5.59 -11.33 -20.06
C GLN A 78 -5.54 -9.88 -19.59
N TRP A 79 -4.66 -9.09 -20.20
CA TRP A 79 -4.50 -7.66 -19.96
C TRP A 79 -4.52 -6.88 -21.27
N SER A 80 -5.17 -5.72 -21.25
CA SER A 80 -5.14 -4.74 -22.33
C SER A 80 -4.72 -3.38 -21.78
N ALA A 81 -3.85 -2.67 -22.50
CA ALA A 81 -3.44 -1.30 -22.17
C ALA A 81 -4.53 -0.24 -22.47
N VAL A 82 -5.62 -0.63 -23.11
CA VAL A 82 -6.71 0.24 -23.57
C VAL A 82 -8.07 -0.38 -23.27
N GLY A 83 -9.12 0.44 -23.25
CA GLY A 83 -10.50 0.00 -23.05
C GLY A 83 -10.95 -0.15 -21.59
N GLY A 84 -10.08 0.16 -20.63
CA GLY A 84 -10.40 0.34 -19.21
C GLY A 84 -11.18 1.62 -18.92
N ASN A 85 -11.30 1.97 -17.65
CA ASN A 85 -12.09 3.08 -17.14
C ASN A 85 -11.28 4.09 -16.30
N PRO A 86 -10.37 4.89 -16.88
CA PRO A 86 -9.84 4.83 -18.24
C PRO A 86 -8.58 3.93 -18.33
N GLY A 87 -8.03 3.77 -19.52
CA GLY A 87 -6.69 3.17 -19.68
C GLY A 87 -6.73 1.65 -19.82
N GLY A 88 -5.93 0.96 -19.02
CA GLY A 88 -5.79 -0.50 -19.09
C GLY A 88 -6.81 -1.23 -18.23
N HIS A 89 -7.00 -2.53 -18.48
CA HIS A 89 -7.86 -3.40 -17.68
C HIS A 89 -7.42 -4.87 -17.85
N VAL A 90 -7.91 -5.72 -16.95
CA VAL A 90 -7.83 -7.17 -17.14
C VAL A 90 -9.17 -7.74 -17.56
N PHE A 91 -9.13 -8.83 -18.30
CA PHE A 91 -10.34 -9.48 -18.78
C PHE A 91 -10.14 -10.99 -18.97
N ILE A 92 -11.25 -11.70 -19.00
CA ILE A 92 -11.32 -13.13 -19.26
C ILE A 92 -12.28 -13.30 -20.43
N ASP A 93 -11.80 -13.93 -21.51
CA ASP A 93 -12.58 -14.30 -22.69
C ASP A 93 -13.09 -15.73 -22.48
N ASP A 94 -14.32 -15.87 -21.98
CA ASP A 94 -14.93 -17.16 -21.77
C ASP A 94 -15.68 -17.61 -23.02
N ARG A 95 -15.13 -18.64 -23.66
CA ARG A 95 -15.67 -19.26 -24.87
C ARG A 95 -16.29 -20.61 -24.60
N THR A 96 -16.27 -21.04 -23.35
CA THR A 96 -16.75 -22.34 -22.90
C THR A 96 -18.18 -22.25 -22.39
N THR A 97 -18.75 -23.37 -21.99
CA THR A 97 -20.12 -23.42 -21.45
C THR A 97 -20.07 -24.18 -20.13
N GLY A 98 -20.30 -23.46 -19.04
CA GLY A 98 -20.75 -24.02 -17.77
C GLY A 98 -19.75 -23.93 -16.63
N GLY A 99 -20.15 -23.19 -15.60
CA GLY A 99 -19.43 -22.95 -14.36
C GLY A 99 -19.47 -21.46 -14.02
N VAL A 100 -18.59 -21.02 -13.12
CA VAL A 100 -18.47 -19.60 -12.75
C VAL A 100 -17.01 -19.23 -12.67
N THR A 101 -16.62 -18.23 -13.44
CA THR A 101 -15.27 -17.69 -13.39
C THR A 101 -15.13 -16.44 -12.50
N TYR A 102 -14.00 -16.38 -11.80
CA TYR A 102 -13.64 -15.33 -10.85
C TYR A 102 -12.25 -14.74 -11.14
N PHE A 103 -12.14 -13.43 -10.99
CA PHE A 103 -10.87 -12.75 -10.76
C PHE A 103 -10.38 -13.05 -9.34
N VAL A 104 -9.11 -13.42 -9.21
CA VAL A 104 -8.46 -13.76 -7.94
C VAL A 104 -7.44 -12.69 -7.58
N ALA A 105 -7.62 -12.07 -6.43
CA ALA A 105 -6.78 -10.96 -5.98
C ALA A 105 -5.38 -11.44 -5.55
N PRO A 106 -4.33 -10.63 -5.81
CA PRO A 106 -2.96 -10.93 -5.37
C PRO A 106 -2.73 -10.68 -3.88
N ASP A 107 -1.58 -11.15 -3.36
CA ASP A 107 -1.17 -11.05 -1.96
C ASP A 107 -1.29 -9.65 -1.33
N MET A 108 -1.17 -8.58 -2.12
CA MET A 108 -1.35 -7.22 -1.60
C MET A 108 -2.76 -6.97 -1.04
N TYR A 109 -3.77 -7.71 -1.50
CA TYR A 109 -5.13 -7.69 -0.94
C TYR A 109 -5.31 -8.64 0.25
N LEU A 110 -4.35 -9.51 0.56
CA LEU A 110 -4.48 -10.57 1.57
C LEU A 110 -3.74 -10.26 2.88
N GLY A 111 -3.82 -11.15 3.87
CA GLY A 111 -3.27 -10.97 5.22
C GLY A 111 -4.18 -10.14 6.12
N ASN A 112 -3.58 -9.39 7.06
CA ASN A 112 -4.36 -8.57 7.98
C ASN A 112 -4.88 -7.30 7.27
N LYS A 113 -6.20 -7.30 7.04
CA LYS A 113 -6.99 -6.23 6.42
C LYS A 113 -7.98 -5.60 7.39
N SER A 114 -7.75 -5.71 8.71
CA SER A 114 -8.60 -5.08 9.72
C SER A 114 -8.70 -3.55 9.58
N PHE A 115 -7.75 -2.89 8.90
CA PHE A 115 -7.84 -1.46 8.60
C PHE A 115 -9.02 -1.09 7.67
N ALA A 116 -9.52 -2.05 6.90
CA ALA A 116 -10.58 -1.85 5.91
C ALA A 116 -11.97 -2.11 6.49
N ALA A 117 -12.07 -2.55 7.75
CA ALA A 117 -13.35 -2.75 8.40
C ALA A 117 -14.14 -1.42 8.47
N GLY A 118 -15.38 -1.46 7.99
CA GLY A 118 -16.26 -0.29 7.90
C GLY A 118 -16.03 0.59 6.66
N THR A 119 -15.07 0.25 5.79
CA THR A 119 -14.82 0.97 4.53
C THR A 119 -15.49 0.27 3.34
N MET A 120 -15.11 0.65 2.11
CA MET A 120 -15.62 0.05 0.88
C MET A 120 -14.49 -0.66 0.12
N LEU A 121 -14.76 -1.88 -0.34
CA LEU A 121 -14.04 -2.47 -1.47
C LEU A 121 -14.69 -1.91 -2.74
N THR A 122 -13.94 -1.17 -3.54
CA THR A 122 -14.45 -0.61 -4.80
C THR A 122 -13.77 -1.26 -5.99
N PHE A 123 -14.49 -1.38 -7.09
CA PHE A 123 -13.99 -1.90 -8.37
C PHE A 123 -14.98 -1.56 -9.48
N ASP A 124 -14.50 -1.62 -10.72
CA ASP A 124 -15.32 -1.50 -11.91
C ASP A 124 -15.41 -2.86 -12.60
N LEU A 125 -16.61 -3.27 -13.00
CA LEU A 125 -16.82 -4.44 -13.85
C LEU A 125 -17.46 -4.03 -15.18
N ARG A 126 -17.12 -4.78 -16.21
CA ARG A 126 -17.77 -4.73 -17.53
C ARG A 126 -17.92 -6.15 -18.04
N GLN A 127 -19.05 -6.43 -18.69
CA GLN A 127 -19.21 -7.68 -19.44
C GLN A 127 -19.54 -7.38 -20.90
N VAL A 128 -19.16 -8.27 -21.81
CA VAL A 128 -19.55 -8.19 -23.23
C VAL A 128 -20.04 -9.56 -23.68
N TYR A 129 -21.28 -9.64 -24.13
CA TYR A 129 -21.84 -10.87 -24.68
C TYR A 129 -22.69 -10.62 -25.93
N PRO A 130 -22.73 -11.56 -26.89
CA PRO A 130 -23.55 -11.45 -28.07
C PRO A 130 -25.02 -11.75 -27.77
N GLY A 131 -25.91 -11.18 -28.58
CA GLY A 131 -27.35 -11.49 -28.50
C GLY A 131 -28.04 -10.89 -27.27
N GLY A 132 -28.99 -11.64 -26.72
CA GLY A 132 -29.80 -11.23 -25.57
C GLY A 132 -29.18 -11.66 -24.23
N ALA A 133 -29.55 -10.96 -23.17
CA ALA A 133 -29.15 -11.32 -21.81
C ALA A 133 -29.68 -12.71 -21.43
N ASN A 134 -28.79 -13.55 -20.92
CA ASN A 134 -29.07 -14.86 -20.32
C ASN A 134 -28.27 -14.97 -19.02
N GLN A 135 -28.57 -14.06 -18.09
CA GLN A 135 -27.79 -13.85 -16.89
C GLN A 135 -28.17 -14.84 -15.80
N PHE A 136 -27.22 -15.23 -14.96
CA PHE A 136 -27.45 -16.12 -13.82
C PHE A 136 -26.88 -15.54 -12.53
N ASN A 137 -27.38 -16.02 -11.39
CA ASN A 137 -26.93 -15.55 -10.06
C ASN A 137 -25.89 -16.50 -9.47
N ASP A 138 -24.87 -15.92 -8.84
CA ASP A 138 -23.83 -16.61 -8.08
C ASP A 138 -23.15 -15.59 -7.14
N GLU A 139 -22.27 -16.03 -6.25
CA GLU A 139 -21.53 -15.14 -5.35
C GLU A 139 -20.70 -14.11 -6.13
N ASP A 140 -20.93 -12.82 -5.93
CA ASP A 140 -20.24 -11.77 -6.68
C ASP A 140 -18.90 -11.38 -6.07
N VAL A 141 -18.84 -11.32 -4.75
CA VAL A 141 -17.59 -11.13 -4.01
C VAL A 141 -17.47 -12.20 -2.94
N ILE A 142 -16.32 -12.86 -2.92
CA ILE A 142 -16.00 -13.90 -1.95
C ILE A 142 -14.78 -13.48 -1.15
N LEU A 143 -14.92 -13.43 0.17
CA LEU A 143 -13.82 -13.28 1.12
C LEU A 143 -13.59 -14.61 1.83
N GLN A 144 -12.32 -15.00 1.96
CA GLN A 144 -11.93 -16.20 2.70
C GLN A 144 -10.90 -15.84 3.73
N GLY A 145 -11.04 -16.34 4.95
CA GLY A 145 -10.12 -16.04 6.04
C GLY A 145 -10.59 -16.67 7.35
N ALA A 146 -9.65 -16.92 8.27
CA ALA A 146 -9.97 -17.51 9.57
C ALA A 146 -10.84 -18.80 9.52
N GLY A 147 -10.77 -19.57 8.43
CA GLY A 147 -11.56 -20.79 8.21
C GLY A 147 -13.01 -20.56 7.77
N LEU A 148 -13.40 -19.33 7.45
CA LEU A 148 -14.72 -18.97 6.93
C LEU A 148 -14.62 -18.54 5.47
N THR A 149 -15.73 -18.76 4.74
CA THR A 149 -15.99 -18.15 3.44
C THR A 149 -17.18 -17.22 3.60
N LEU A 150 -17.04 -15.96 3.18
CA LEU A 150 -18.11 -14.97 3.18
C LEU A 150 -18.42 -14.58 1.74
N ALA A 151 -19.70 -14.59 1.42
CA ALA A 151 -20.26 -14.31 0.12
C ALA A 151 -21.06 -13.01 0.15
N TYR A 152 -20.99 -12.23 -0.93
CA TYR A 152 -21.74 -11.00 -1.12
C TYR A 152 -22.42 -11.00 -2.49
N ASP A 153 -23.65 -10.50 -2.53
CA ASP A 153 -24.48 -10.35 -3.73
C ASP A 153 -24.53 -8.87 -4.13
N LEU A 154 -24.14 -8.52 -5.36
CA LEU A 154 -24.27 -7.16 -5.86
C LEU A 154 -25.73 -6.90 -6.25
N ALA A 155 -26.21 -5.68 -6.00
CA ALA A 155 -27.60 -5.34 -6.32
C ALA A 155 -27.91 -5.37 -7.83
N THR A 156 -26.91 -5.22 -8.70
CA THR A 156 -27.06 -5.15 -10.15
C THR A 156 -25.86 -5.76 -10.87
N ASN A 157 -26.12 -6.60 -11.86
CA ASN A 157 -25.07 -7.15 -12.74
C ASN A 157 -24.39 -6.04 -13.58
N PRO A 158 -23.16 -6.26 -14.05
CA PRO A 158 -22.45 -5.29 -14.88
C PRO A 158 -23.18 -5.05 -16.21
N ALA A 159 -23.13 -3.83 -16.74
CA ALA A 159 -23.73 -3.52 -18.04
C ALA A 159 -23.06 -4.30 -19.20
N ASN A 160 -23.86 -4.70 -20.20
CA ASN A 160 -23.31 -5.24 -21.44
C ASN A 160 -22.68 -4.11 -22.26
N GLY A 161 -21.38 -4.21 -22.52
CA GLY A 161 -20.60 -3.24 -23.30
C GLY A 161 -20.08 -2.04 -22.52
N GLY A 162 -20.53 -1.81 -21.28
CA GLY A 162 -20.18 -0.63 -20.47
C GLY A 162 -19.62 -0.98 -19.10
N TRP A 163 -18.85 -0.05 -18.52
CA TRP A 163 -18.32 -0.16 -17.16
C TRP A 163 -19.38 0.21 -16.12
N THR A 164 -19.44 -0.56 -15.04
CA THR A 164 -20.30 -0.35 -13.88
C THR A 164 -19.42 -0.31 -12.64
N SER A 165 -19.52 0.77 -11.86
CA SER A 165 -18.74 0.94 -10.62
C SER A 165 -19.48 0.38 -9.42
N TYR A 166 -18.75 -0.36 -8.60
CA TYR A 166 -19.26 -1.01 -7.39
C TYR A 166 -18.55 -0.50 -6.14
N ALA A 167 -19.30 -0.44 -5.04
CA ALA A 167 -18.79 -0.15 -3.71
C ALA A 167 -19.42 -1.16 -2.74
N VAL A 168 -18.62 -2.13 -2.34
CA VAL A 168 -19.04 -3.22 -1.45
C VAL A 168 -18.64 -2.87 -0.02
N PRO A 169 -19.60 -2.74 0.92
CA PRO A 169 -19.30 -2.43 2.30
C PRO A 169 -18.53 -3.57 2.96
N LEU A 170 -17.37 -3.24 3.53
CA LEU A 170 -16.54 -4.15 4.31
C LEU A 170 -16.97 -4.14 5.77
N SER A 171 -18.24 -4.47 6.01
CA SER A 171 -18.86 -4.62 7.33
C SER A 171 -19.87 -5.77 7.29
N ALA A 172 -20.20 -6.34 8.44
CA ALA A 172 -21.25 -7.35 8.51
C ALA A 172 -22.63 -6.79 8.08
N GLY A 173 -23.59 -7.68 7.84
CA GLY A 173 -24.98 -7.34 7.52
C GLY A 173 -25.47 -7.91 6.20
N ALA A 174 -24.74 -7.67 5.11
CA ALA A 174 -25.06 -8.18 3.77
C ALA A 174 -24.15 -9.33 3.30
N TRP A 175 -23.21 -9.75 4.14
CA TRP A 175 -22.33 -10.88 3.88
C TRP A 175 -22.91 -12.16 4.47
N HIS A 176 -22.93 -13.23 3.68
CA HIS A 176 -23.47 -14.53 4.06
C HIS A 176 -22.35 -15.57 4.18
N ILE A 177 -22.49 -16.52 5.09
CA ILE A 177 -21.52 -17.59 5.32
C ILE A 177 -21.69 -18.67 4.24
N ASP A 178 -20.57 -19.07 3.62
CA ASP A 178 -20.40 -20.10 2.60
C ASP A 178 -21.08 -19.85 1.25
N THR A 179 -22.35 -19.42 1.23
CA THR A 179 -23.14 -19.17 0.01
C THR A 179 -24.06 -17.97 0.18
N LEU A 180 -24.63 -17.44 -0.90
CA LEU A 180 -25.63 -16.35 -0.83
C LEU A 180 -26.88 -16.69 0.01
N ASN A 181 -27.22 -17.97 0.14
CA ASN A 181 -28.36 -18.43 0.96
C ASN A 181 -27.96 -18.81 2.40
N GLY A 182 -26.68 -18.63 2.75
CA GLY A 182 -26.16 -18.94 4.07
C GLY A 182 -26.66 -18.00 5.16
N ALA A 183 -26.26 -18.27 6.40
CA ALA A 183 -26.54 -17.35 7.51
C ALA A 183 -25.79 -16.04 7.32
N VAL A 184 -26.42 -14.91 7.68
CA VAL A 184 -25.74 -13.61 7.72
C VAL A 184 -24.57 -13.68 8.70
N ALA A 185 -23.38 -13.28 8.26
CA ALA A 185 -22.19 -13.23 9.09
C ALA A 185 -22.37 -12.21 10.22
N SER A 186 -21.99 -12.57 11.44
CA SER A 186 -21.89 -11.62 12.54
C SER A 186 -20.68 -10.69 12.38
N GLU A 187 -20.69 -9.55 13.06
CA GLU A 187 -19.55 -8.62 13.12
C GLU A 187 -18.24 -9.31 13.52
N ALA A 188 -18.30 -10.23 14.49
CA ALA A 188 -17.12 -10.96 14.95
C ALA A 188 -16.57 -11.93 13.89
N GLN A 189 -17.44 -12.60 13.13
CA GLN A 189 -17.05 -13.47 12.02
C GLN A 189 -16.49 -12.68 10.84
N PHE A 190 -17.11 -11.55 10.51
CA PHE A 190 -16.62 -10.66 9.46
C PHE A 190 -15.23 -10.10 9.82
N ALA A 191 -15.08 -9.59 11.05
CA ALA A 191 -13.81 -9.07 11.53
C ALA A 191 -12.71 -10.14 11.59
N SER A 192 -13.04 -11.39 11.96
CA SER A 192 -12.06 -12.48 11.98
C SER A 192 -11.54 -12.80 10.58
N VAL A 193 -12.42 -12.82 9.57
CA VAL A 193 -12.04 -12.98 8.15
C VAL A 193 -11.10 -11.87 7.70
N LEU A 194 -11.44 -10.60 7.95
CA LEU A 194 -10.55 -9.49 7.57
C LEU A 194 -9.23 -9.46 8.33
N SER A 195 -9.19 -9.94 9.58
CA SER A 195 -7.93 -9.99 10.35
C SER A 195 -6.90 -10.98 9.81
N ASN A 196 -7.36 -11.95 9.00
CA ASN A 196 -6.53 -12.97 8.37
C ASN A 196 -7.14 -13.38 7.02
N LEU A 197 -7.18 -12.45 6.07
CA LEU A 197 -7.78 -12.65 4.76
C LEU A 197 -6.84 -13.51 3.91
N THR A 198 -7.29 -14.70 3.53
CA THR A 198 -6.55 -15.67 2.71
C THR A 198 -7.06 -15.75 1.27
N GLY A 199 -8.19 -15.13 0.96
CA GLY A 199 -8.72 -15.06 -0.40
C GLY A 199 -9.67 -13.88 -0.58
N LEU A 200 -9.57 -13.24 -1.74
CA LEU A 200 -10.53 -12.29 -2.27
C LEU A 200 -10.77 -12.67 -3.74
N ARG A 201 -12.04 -12.91 -4.07
CA ARG A 201 -12.48 -13.19 -5.44
C ARG A 201 -13.60 -12.24 -5.83
N ILE A 202 -13.57 -11.79 -7.08
CA ILE A 202 -14.61 -10.96 -7.71
C ILE A 202 -15.10 -11.71 -8.94
N ARG A 203 -16.40 -11.89 -9.07
CA ARG A 203 -17.01 -12.65 -10.17
C ARG A 203 -16.76 -11.97 -11.51
N ALA A 204 -16.41 -12.77 -12.51
CA ALA A 204 -16.16 -12.33 -13.88
C ALA A 204 -17.31 -12.67 -14.83
N GLU A 205 -17.99 -13.79 -14.57
CA GLU A 205 -18.95 -14.39 -15.49
C GLU A 205 -20.38 -14.22 -14.98
N TYR A 206 -21.19 -13.50 -15.75
CA TYR A 206 -22.59 -13.25 -15.41
C TYR A 206 -23.55 -13.82 -16.43
N GLN A 207 -23.07 -14.09 -17.64
CA GLN A 207 -23.83 -14.53 -18.80
C GLN A 207 -23.62 -16.03 -18.99
N SER A 208 -24.71 -16.78 -19.18
CA SER A 208 -24.58 -18.16 -19.63
C SER A 208 -24.30 -18.20 -21.14
N GLY A 209 -23.19 -18.85 -21.51
CA GLY A 209 -22.65 -18.90 -22.86
C GLY A 209 -21.51 -17.88 -23.04
N ALA A 210 -21.04 -17.71 -24.27
CA ALA A 210 -19.83 -16.93 -24.51
C ALA A 210 -19.96 -15.46 -24.06
N ASP A 211 -19.02 -15.00 -23.25
CA ASP A 211 -18.91 -13.62 -22.79
C ASP A 211 -17.45 -13.22 -22.51
N VAL A 212 -17.26 -11.92 -22.26
CA VAL A 212 -15.99 -11.37 -21.80
C VAL A 212 -16.23 -10.58 -20.54
N GLY A 213 -15.75 -11.07 -19.40
CA GLY A 213 -15.74 -10.37 -18.12
C GLY A 213 -14.48 -9.50 -18.00
N SER A 214 -14.62 -8.26 -17.55
CA SER A 214 -13.52 -7.29 -17.38
C SER A 214 -13.54 -6.66 -16.00
N LEU A 215 -12.36 -6.41 -15.44
CA LEU A 215 -12.16 -5.80 -14.12
C LEU A 215 -11.19 -4.62 -14.21
N ASP A 216 -11.52 -3.55 -13.51
CA ASP A 216 -10.68 -2.36 -13.38
C ASP A 216 -10.81 -1.68 -12.00
N ASN A 217 -9.87 -0.79 -11.67
CA ASN A 217 -9.91 0.13 -10.52
C ASN A 217 -10.22 -0.50 -9.14
N VAL A 218 -9.60 -1.65 -8.83
CA VAL A 218 -9.85 -2.34 -7.55
C VAL A 218 -9.15 -1.63 -6.40
N SER A 219 -9.89 -1.25 -5.36
CA SER A 219 -9.37 -0.53 -4.20
C SER A 219 -9.88 -1.10 -2.89
N MET A 220 -8.95 -1.34 -1.96
CA MET A 220 -9.20 -1.63 -0.56
C MET A 220 -8.27 -0.76 0.28
N VAL A 221 -8.79 0.37 0.76
CA VAL A 221 -8.00 1.39 1.47
C VAL A 221 -8.66 1.76 2.81
N PRO A 222 -7.90 2.29 3.78
CA PRO A 222 -8.47 2.83 5.02
C PRO A 222 -9.36 4.05 4.76
N GLU A 223 -10.23 4.38 5.72
CA GLU A 223 -11.03 5.62 5.66
C GLU A 223 -10.13 6.85 5.44
N PRO A 224 -10.56 7.82 4.59
CA PRO A 224 -9.80 9.04 4.32
C PRO A 224 -9.41 9.84 5.60
N SER A 225 -10.18 9.72 6.68
CA SER A 225 -9.90 10.38 7.95
C SER A 225 -8.72 9.76 8.71
N ALA A 226 -8.46 8.46 8.56
CA ALA A 226 -7.28 7.81 9.15
C ALA A 226 -5.98 8.33 8.52
N LEU A 227 -5.99 8.54 7.20
CA LEU A 227 -4.90 9.18 6.45
C LEU A 227 -4.72 10.65 6.86
N ALA A 228 -5.81 11.40 7.02
CA ALA A 228 -5.75 12.82 7.41
C ALA A 228 -5.29 13.03 8.87
N MET A 229 -5.72 12.18 9.82
CA MET A 229 -5.32 12.23 11.23
C MET A 229 -3.84 11.86 11.43
N LEU A 230 -3.36 10.89 10.66
CA LEU A 230 -1.96 10.53 10.62
C LEU A 230 -1.06 11.68 10.14
N LEU A 231 -1.48 12.39 9.09
CA LEU A 231 -0.73 13.54 8.56
C LEU A 231 -0.77 14.76 9.49
N SER A 232 -1.87 14.96 10.22
CA SER A 232 -2.03 16.10 11.14
C SER A 232 -1.38 15.89 12.52
N GLY A 233 -1.24 14.65 13.00
CA GLY A 233 -0.51 14.34 14.24
C GLY A 233 0.97 14.71 14.22
N GLY A 234 1.65 14.57 13.07
CA GLY A 234 3.05 14.94 12.89
C GLY A 234 3.32 16.45 12.98
N ALA A 235 2.38 17.27 12.52
CA ALA A 235 2.51 18.73 12.54
C ALA A 235 2.37 19.33 13.96
N LEU A 236 1.51 18.74 14.80
CA LEU A 236 1.23 19.24 16.15
C LEU A 236 2.42 19.03 17.12
N VAL A 237 3.11 17.90 17.01
CA VAL A 237 4.31 17.59 17.83
C VAL A 237 5.47 18.53 17.50
N HIS A 238 5.67 18.86 16.22
CA HIS A 238 6.69 19.82 15.78
C HIS A 238 6.40 21.25 16.30
N TRP A 239 5.12 21.64 16.38
CA TRP A 239 4.72 22.97 16.84
C TRP A 239 4.86 23.14 18.37
N LEU A 240 4.48 22.13 19.16
CA LEU A 240 4.61 22.17 20.62
C LEU A 240 6.06 22.13 21.09
N GLY A 241 6.97 21.50 20.34
CA GLY A 241 8.42 21.49 20.62
C GLY A 241 9.10 22.87 20.49
N ARG A 242 8.57 23.77 19.64
CA ARG A 242 9.16 25.11 19.44
C ARG A 242 8.84 26.10 20.56
N ARG A 243 7.73 25.94 21.28
CA ARG A 243 7.29 26.92 22.30
C ARG A 243 8.06 26.85 23.62
N ARG A 244 8.80 25.77 23.89
CA ARG A 244 9.56 25.62 25.15
C ARG A 244 10.97 26.21 25.12
N ARG A 245 11.49 26.63 23.96
CA ARG A 245 12.87 27.15 23.83
C ARG A 245 13.01 28.68 23.80
N THR A 246 11.92 29.42 23.72
CA THR A 246 11.94 30.89 23.64
C THR A 246 11.63 31.59 24.98
N GLY A 247 11.67 30.87 26.10
CA GLY A 247 11.24 31.37 27.41
C GLY A 247 12.34 31.50 28.47
N ALA A 248 13.62 31.57 28.11
CA ALA A 248 14.68 31.80 29.08
C ALA A 248 15.76 32.70 28.47
N HIS A 249 15.65 34.01 28.75
CA HIS A 249 16.74 34.95 29.01
C HIS A 249 16.10 36.33 29.28
N GLN A 250 15.89 36.63 30.57
CA GLN A 250 16.06 37.97 31.11
C GLN A 250 17.48 38.07 31.67
#